data_AF-F3FYZ0-F1
#
_entry.id   AF-F3FYZ0-F1
#
_cell.length_a   1.000
_cell.length_b   1.000
_cell.length_c   1.000
_cell.angle_alpha   90.00
_cell.angle_beta   90.00
_cell.angle_gamma   90.00
#
_symmetry.space_group_name_H-M   'P 1'
#
loop_
_entity.id
_entity.type
_entity.pdbx_description
1 polymer ?
#
loop_
_entity_poly.entity_id
_entity_poly.type
_entity_poly.pdbx_seq_one_letter_code
_entity_poly.pdbx_strand_id
1 'polypeptide(L)' 'MGRWLADGNIEYLGRNDDQVKIRGFRIELGEIEACLARHEAVKETV' A
#
# COMPACT_ATOMS: atom_id res chain seq x y z
N MET A 1 -3.25 3.52 -10.06
CA MET A 1 -4.28 3.30 -11.08
C MET A 1 -5.04 4.60 -11.32
N GLY A 2 -5.66 4.79 -12.48
CA GLY A 2 -6.42 6.00 -12.75
C GLY A 2 -7.35 5.85 -13.94
N ARG A 3 -8.35 6.73 -14.01
CA ARG A 3 -9.33 6.79 -15.09
C ARG A 3 -9.26 8.16 -15.77
N TRP A 4 -9.36 8.19 -17.09
CA TRP A 4 -9.50 9.42 -17.85
C TRP A 4 -10.92 9.97 -17.72
N LEU A 5 -11.04 11.25 -17.41
CA LEU A 5 -12.29 12.00 -17.36
C LEU A 5 -12.57 12.64 -18.73
N ALA A 6 -13.84 12.94 -18.99
CA ALA A 6 -14.29 13.51 -20.26
C ALA A 6 -13.72 14.91 -20.55
N ASP A 7 -13.25 15.60 -19.51
CA ASP A 7 -12.57 16.90 -19.59
C ASP A 7 -11.06 16.78 -19.85
N GLY A 8 -10.54 15.55 -20.00
CA GLY A 8 -9.13 15.28 -20.24
C GLY A 8 -8.27 15.18 -18.98
N ASN A 9 -8.84 15.31 -17.78
CA ASN A 9 -8.13 15.09 -16.53
C ASN A 9 -8.03 13.59 -16.17
N ILE A 10 -7.05 13.22 -15.35
CA ILE A 10 -6.92 11.86 -14.80
C ILE A 10 -7.42 11.86 -13.36
N GLU A 11 -8.44 11.05 -13.10
CA GLU A 11 -8.86 10.72 -11.74
C GLU A 11 -7.90 9.67 -11.17
N TYR A 12 -7.27 10.01 -10.04
CA TYR A 12 -6.36 9.11 -9.33
C TYR A 12 -7.15 8.15 -8.44
N LEU A 13 -7.11 6.86 -8.78
CA LEU A 13 -7.87 5.81 -8.08
C LEU A 13 -7.07 5.14 -6.94
N GLY A 14 -5.93 5.70 -6.56
CA GLY A 14 -5.03 5.10 -5.58
C GLY A 14 -3.99 4.17 -6.20
N ARG A 15 -3.17 3.55 -5.33
CA ARG A 15 -2.16 2.57 -5.72
C ARG A 15 -2.82 1.19 -5.82
N ASN A 16 -2.32 0.35 -6.73
CA ASN A 16 -2.72 -1.07 -6.77
C ASN A 16 -1.81 -1.95 -5.91
N ASP A 17 -0.86 -1.32 -5.23
CA ASP A 17 0.16 -1.97 -4.44
C ASP A 17 0.24 -1.24 -3.09
N ASP A 18 0.51 -2.01 -2.05
CA ASP A 18 0.60 -1.52 -0.67
C ASP A 18 1.99 -0.96 -0.36
N GLN A 19 2.71 -0.54 -1.40
CA GLN A 19 4.04 -0.04 -1.22
C GLN A 19 4.05 1.42 -0.77
N VAL A 20 4.88 1.69 0.24
CA VAL A 20 5.12 3.04 0.74
C VAL A 20 6.60 3.44 0.60
N LYS A 21 6.83 4.74 0.46
CA LYS A 21 8.17 5.34 0.51
C LYS A 21 8.29 6.18 1.77
N ILE A 22 9.22 5.81 2.65
CA ILE A 22 9.51 6.57 3.88
C ILE A 22 10.98 6.93 3.87
N ARG A 23 11.31 8.23 3.94
CA ARG A 23 12.70 8.75 3.94
C ARG A 23 13.56 8.21 2.78
N GLY A 24 12.95 7.96 1.62
CA GLY A 24 13.63 7.42 0.44
C GLY A 24 13.72 5.90 0.38
N PHE A 25 13.31 5.19 1.44
CA PHE A 25 13.27 3.72 1.46
C PHE A 25 11.97 3.20 0.89
N ARG A 26 12.06 2.19 0.03
CA ARG A 26 10.93 1.42 -0.50
C ARG A 26 10.56 0.37 0.54
N ILE A 27 9.34 0.44 1.06
CA ILE A 27 8.81 -0.50 2.06
C ILE A 27 7.69 -1.30 1.40
N GLU A 28 7.77 -2.62 1.53
CA GLU A 28 6.75 -3.57 1.07
C GLU A 28 5.91 -3.96 2.30
N LEU A 29 4.67 -3.47 2.41
CA LEU A 29 3.85 -3.66 3.62
C LEU A 29 3.50 -5.13 3.88
N GLY A 30 3.29 -5.93 2.83
CA GLY A 30 3.00 -7.37 2.99
C GLY A 30 4.10 -8.17 3.70
N GLU A 31 5.37 -7.77 3.59
CA GLU A 31 6.45 -8.41 4.35
C GLU A 31 6.37 -8.05 5.85
N ILE A 32 5.99 -6.81 6.15
CA ILE A 32 5.80 -6.33 7.52
C ILE A 32 4.60 -7.04 8.16
N GLU A 33 3.47 -7.15 7.45
CA GLU A 33 2.31 -7.91 7.90
C GLU A 33 2.66 -9.38 8.18
N ALA A 34 3.38 -10.06 7.27
CA ALA A 34 3.80 -11.44 7.48
C ALA A 34 4.71 -11.61 8.71
N CYS A 35 5.55 -10.61 9.01
CA CYS A 35 6.36 -10.59 10.22
C CYS A 35 5.51 -10.37 11.48
N LEU A 36 4.59 -9.40 11.44
CA LEU A 36 3.68 -9.09 12.54
C LEU A 36 2.74 -10.25 12.86
N ALA A 37 2.22 -10.95 11.84
CA ALA A 37 1.33 -12.09 12.00
C ALA A 37 1.98 -13.28 12.74
N ARG A 38 3.32 -13.32 12.80
CA ARG A 38 4.09 -14.35 13.53
C ARG A 38 4.35 -13.98 14.99
N HIS A 39 4.04 -12.75 15.39
CA HIS A 39 4.30 -12.26 16.74
C HIS A 39 3.11 -12.57 17.65
N GLU A 40 3.31 -13.37 18.71
CA GLU A 40 2.22 -13.88 19.57
C GLU A 40 1.33 -12.79 20.20
N ALA A 41 1.88 -11.60 20.46
CA ALA A 41 1.11 -10.48 21.00
C ALA A 41 0.21 -9.76 19.97
N VAL A 42 0.38 -10.03 18.68
CA VAL A 42 -0.39 -9.40 17.59
C VAL A 42 -1.60 -10.26 17.27
N LYS A 43 -2.80 -9.68 17.36
CA LYS A 43 -4.06 -10.41 17.16
C LYS A 43 -4.52 -10.44 15.70
N GLU A 44 -4.24 -9.39 14.93
CA GLU A 44 -4.64 -9.27 13.52
C GLU A 44 -3.66 -8.35 12.77
N THR A 45 -3.47 -8.65 11.48
CA THR A 45 -2.73 -7.86 10.49
C THR A 45 -3.58 -7.74 9.22
N VAL A 46 -3.53 -6.60 8.53
CA VAL A 46 -4.31 -6.27 7.33
C VAL A 46 -3.45 -5.72 6.22
#